data_AF-A0A820HA36-F1
#
_entry.id   AF-A0A820HA36-F1
#
_cell.length_a   1.000
_cell.length_b   1.000
_cell.length_c   1.000
_cell.angle_alpha   90.00
_cell.angle_beta   90.00
_cell.angle_gamma   90.00
#
_symmetry.space_group_name_H-M   'P 1'
#
loop_
_entity.id
_entity.type
_entity.pdbx_description
1 polymer ?
#
loop_
_entity_poly.entity_id
_entity_poly.type
_entity_poly.pdbx_seq_one_letter_code
_entity_poly.pdbx_strand_id
1 'polypeptide(L)'
;MMSVAEEIFLGLSGRPKSLSNLQWLHYDDEGSFIFEKISLQDEYYVARAEHRIFELYSDDIIVKAAGNEKNRLRIVELGSGTAKKTSILLQAALKYQGGPINYLPIDVSSIAL
;
A
#
# COMPACT_ATOMS: atom_id res chain seq x y z
N MET A 1 5.54 1.16 -23.00
CA MET A 1 6.22 1.07 -21.69
C MET A 1 7.63 0.60 -21.99
N MET A 2 8.68 1.26 -21.46
CA MET A 2 10.06 0.79 -21.66
C MET A 2 10.22 -0.56 -20.95
N SER A 3 11.07 -1.42 -21.50
CA SER A 3 11.46 -2.66 -20.84
C SER A 3 12.41 -2.37 -19.67
N VAL A 4 12.50 -3.31 -18.73
CA VAL A 4 13.47 -3.27 -17.63
C VAL A 4 14.89 -3.07 -18.13
N ALA A 5 15.26 -3.76 -19.21
CA ALA A 5 16.59 -3.67 -19.80
C ALA A 5 16.88 -2.26 -20.34
N GLU A 6 15.91 -1.61 -20.99
CA GLU A 6 16.05 -0.24 -21.49
C GLU A 6 16.19 0.77 -20.35
N GLU A 7 15.38 0.65 -19.29
CA GLU A 7 15.47 1.54 -18.14
C GLU A 7 16.79 1.38 -17.37
N ILE A 8 17.26 0.15 -17.18
CA ILE A 8 18.58 -0.13 -16.60
C ILE A 8 19.69 0.47 -17.47
N PHE A 9 19.62 0.25 -18.80
CA PHE A 9 20.62 0.79 -19.71
C PHE A 9 20.70 2.31 -19.63
N LEU A 10 19.56 3.00 -19.69
CA LEU A 10 19.49 4.46 -19.58
C LEU A 10 20.02 4.96 -18.24
N GLY A 11 19.60 4.32 -17.13
CA GLY A 11 19.99 4.71 -15.78
C GLY A 11 21.49 4.52 -15.50
N LEU A 12 22.08 3.43 -15.98
CA LEU A 12 23.51 3.13 -15.80
C LEU A 12 24.41 3.86 -16.81
N SER A 13 23.87 4.28 -17.95
CA SER A 13 24.61 5.09 -18.94
C SER A 13 24.64 6.60 -18.59
N GLY A 14 23.75 7.04 -17.69
CA GLY A 14 23.66 8.43 -17.24
C GLY A 14 24.84 8.93 -16.40
N ARG A 15 24.95 10.27 -16.28
CA ARG A 15 25.88 10.96 -15.37
C ARG A 15 25.14 12.08 -14.62
N PRO A 16 24.86 11.91 -13.31
CA PRO A 16 25.17 10.75 -12.47
C PRO A 16 24.37 9.49 -12.88
N LYS A 17 24.87 8.30 -12.52
CA LYS A 17 24.11 7.05 -12.68
C LYS A 17 22.94 7.06 -11.70
N SER A 18 21.75 6.65 -12.14
CA SER A 18 20.57 6.55 -11.28
C SER A 18 19.62 5.46 -11.77
N LEU A 19 19.07 4.68 -10.84
CA LEU A 19 17.95 3.77 -11.07
C LEU A 19 16.69 4.23 -10.32
N SER A 20 16.60 5.52 -9.95
CA SER A 20 15.51 6.07 -9.14
C SER A 20 14.12 5.89 -9.73
N ASN A 21 14.01 5.79 -11.07
CA ASN A 21 12.73 5.58 -11.75
C ASN A 21 12.24 4.12 -11.65
N LEU A 22 13.12 3.20 -11.24
CA LEU A 22 12.86 1.76 -11.11
C LEU A 22 12.55 1.36 -9.67
N GLN A 23 11.87 2.21 -8.91
CA GLN A 23 11.54 1.97 -7.50
C GLN A 23 10.80 0.64 -7.26
N TRP A 24 10.05 0.16 -8.26
CA TRP A 24 9.35 -1.12 -8.19
C TRP A 24 10.28 -2.34 -8.28
N LEU A 25 11.51 -2.19 -8.80
CA LEU A 25 12.55 -3.24 -8.76
C LEU A 25 13.06 -3.50 -7.35
N HIS A 26 12.84 -2.61 -6.40
CA HIS A 26 13.23 -2.82 -5.00
C HIS A 26 12.30 -3.79 -4.26
N TYR A 27 11.22 -4.24 -4.88
CA TYR A 27 10.17 -5.05 -4.24
C TYR A 27 10.01 -6.42 -4.91
N ASP A 28 11.13 -7.07 -5.22
CA ASP A 28 11.13 -8.53 -5.30
C ASP A 28 10.83 -9.15 -3.91
N ASP A 29 10.82 -10.47 -3.81
CA ASP A 29 10.47 -11.16 -2.57
C ASP A 29 11.39 -10.75 -1.41
N GLU A 30 12.70 -10.64 -1.67
CA GLU A 30 13.71 -10.27 -0.68
C GLU A 30 13.61 -8.79 -0.30
N GLY A 31 13.49 -7.90 -1.29
CA GLY A 31 13.33 -6.47 -1.06
C GLY A 31 12.05 -6.13 -0.29
N SER A 32 10.96 -6.86 -0.57
CA SER A 32 9.71 -6.76 0.18
C SER A 32 9.89 -7.22 1.64
N PHE A 33 10.60 -8.32 1.87
CA PHE A 33 10.92 -8.79 3.22
C PHE A 33 11.79 -7.78 4.00
N ILE A 34 12.80 -7.21 3.34
CA ILE A 34 13.65 -6.16 3.92
C ILE A 34 12.81 -4.94 4.28
N PHE A 35 11.90 -4.51 3.41
CA PHE A 35 11.00 -3.39 3.70
C PHE A 35 10.10 -3.65 4.91
N GLU A 36 9.55 -4.87 5.06
CA GLU A 36 8.79 -5.25 6.26
C GLU A 36 9.67 -5.15 7.52
N LYS A 37 10.96 -5.51 7.46
CA LYS A 37 11.88 -5.33 8.59
C LYS A 37 12.19 -3.86 8.88
N ILE A 38 12.36 -3.04 7.84
CA ILE A 38 12.53 -1.58 7.98
C ILE A 38 11.32 -0.98 8.70
N SER A 39 10.10 -1.42 8.38
CA SER A 39 8.86 -0.90 8.98
C SER A 39 8.77 -1.10 10.51
N LEU A 40 9.57 -2.02 11.06
CA LEU A 40 9.64 -2.33 12.48
C LEU A 40 10.74 -1.56 13.22
N GLN A 41 11.68 -0.92 12.52
CA GLN A 41 12.79 -0.19 13.13
C GLN A 41 12.30 1.08 13.83
N ASP A 42 12.88 1.44 14.97
CA ASP A 42 12.46 2.60 15.76
C ASP A 42 12.61 3.91 14.99
N GLU A 43 13.65 4.03 14.17
CA GLU A 43 13.96 5.19 13.33
C GLU A 43 12.93 5.36 12.20
N TYR A 44 12.34 4.26 11.71
CA TYR A 44 11.33 4.27 10.66
C TYR A 44 9.92 4.33 11.23
N TYR A 45 9.60 5.42 11.92
CA TYR A 45 8.32 5.57 12.61
C TYR A 45 7.09 5.63 11.69
N VAL A 46 7.27 5.85 10.39
CA VAL A 46 6.20 6.14 9.42
C VAL A 46 5.11 5.05 9.44
N ALA A 47 5.49 3.79 9.39
CA ALA A 47 4.54 2.67 9.40
C ALA A 47 3.74 2.61 10.72
N ARG A 48 4.40 2.85 11.85
CA ARG A 48 3.75 2.88 13.18
C ARG A 48 2.79 4.06 13.33
N ALA A 49 3.19 5.24 12.85
CA ALA A 49 2.35 6.44 12.91
C ALA A 49 1.09 6.28 12.05
N GLU A 50 1.21 5.77 10.84
CA GLU A 50 0.06 5.48 9.97
C GLU A 50 -0.88 4.44 10.60
N HIS A 51 -0.33 3.34 11.11
CA HIS A 51 -1.12 2.32 11.82
C HIS A 51 -1.91 2.95 12.98
N ARG A 52 -1.27 3.83 13.76
CA ARG A 52 -1.92 4.52 14.87
C ARG A 52 -3.05 5.45 14.41
N ILE A 53 -2.89 6.13 13.28
CA ILE A 53 -3.96 6.95 12.70
C ILE A 53 -5.15 6.08 12.32
N PHE A 54 -4.93 4.93 11.67
CA PHE A 54 -6.03 4.04 11.30
C PHE A 54 -6.73 3.42 12.50
N GLU A 55 -5.98 3.03 13.55
CA GLU A 55 -6.59 2.55 14.80
C GLU A 55 -7.52 3.59 15.42
N LEU A 56 -7.11 4.87 15.43
CA LEU A 56 -7.85 5.94 16.09
C LEU A 56 -9.01 6.48 15.26
N TYR A 57 -8.88 6.49 13.94
CA TYR A 57 -9.77 7.24 13.05
C TYR A 57 -10.45 6.41 11.97
N SER A 58 -10.30 5.08 11.96
CA SER A 58 -10.92 4.22 10.93
C SER A 58 -12.43 4.41 10.80
N ASP A 59 -13.17 4.41 11.91
CA ASP A 59 -14.62 4.65 11.91
C ASP A 59 -14.96 6.02 11.26
N ASP A 60 -14.26 7.09 11.64
CA ASP A 60 -14.47 8.43 11.07
C ASP A 60 -14.11 8.52 9.57
N ILE A 61 -13.03 7.85 9.16
CA ILE A 61 -12.62 7.77 7.76
C ILE A 61 -13.72 7.10 6.95
N ILE A 62 -14.26 5.98 7.43
CA ILE A 62 -15.32 5.22 6.76
C ILE A 62 -16.62 6.02 6.67
N VAL A 63 -17.05 6.68 7.75
CA VAL A 63 -18.25 7.53 7.75
C VAL A 63 -18.11 8.64 6.72
N LYS A 64 -16.96 9.31 6.66
CA LYS A 64 -16.69 10.37 5.68
C LYS A 64 -16.62 9.84 4.25
N ALA A 65 -16.01 8.66 4.04
CA ALA A 65 -15.88 8.05 2.73
C ALA A 65 -17.22 7.54 2.17
N ALA A 66 -18.11 7.06 3.02
CA ALA A 66 -19.47 6.65 2.61
C ALA A 66 -20.33 7.84 2.17
N GLY A 67 -20.11 9.01 2.76
CA GLY A 67 -20.91 10.20 2.49
C GLY A 67 -22.40 9.97 2.78
N ASN A 68 -23.26 10.63 2.00
CA ASN A 68 -24.73 10.48 2.11
C ASN A 68 -25.28 9.40 1.16
N GLU A 69 -24.43 8.63 0.49
CA GLU A 69 -24.86 7.66 -0.50
C GLU A 69 -25.23 6.33 0.15
N LYS A 70 -26.30 5.70 -0.34
CA LYS A 70 -26.71 4.34 0.06
C LYS A 70 -25.93 3.24 -0.68
N ASN A 71 -24.91 3.62 -1.43
CA ASN A 71 -24.11 2.69 -2.21
C ASN A 71 -23.19 1.88 -1.30
N ARG A 72 -22.88 0.65 -1.73
CA ARG A 72 -21.90 -0.17 -1.00
C ARG A 72 -20.50 0.43 -1.14
N LEU A 73 -19.77 0.46 -0.02
CA LEU A 73 -18.38 0.89 0.00
C LEU A 73 -17.51 -0.01 -0.87
N ARG A 74 -16.55 0.63 -1.54
CA ARG A 74 -15.46 -0.03 -2.26
C ARG A 74 -14.15 0.53 -1.77
N ILE A 75 -13.24 -0.35 -1.37
CA ILE A 75 -11.89 0.00 -0.92
C ILE A 75 -10.91 -0.49 -1.99
N VAL A 76 -10.14 0.44 -2.55
CA VAL A 76 -9.09 0.16 -3.52
C VAL A 76 -7.76 0.50 -2.86
N GLU A 77 -6.86 -0.46 -2.75
CA GLU A 77 -5.54 -0.27 -2.14
C GLU A 77 -4.45 -0.31 -3.20
N LEU A 78 -3.67 0.77 -3.28
CA LEU A 78 -2.54 0.88 -4.20
C LEU A 78 -1.25 0.56 -3.44
N GLY A 79 -0.59 -0.53 -3.81
CA GLY A 79 0.54 -1.11 -3.07
C GLY A 79 0.06 -1.78 -1.79
N SER A 80 -0.72 -2.87 -1.91
CA SER A 80 -1.32 -3.55 -0.76
C SER A 80 -0.31 -4.19 0.18
N GLY A 81 0.86 -4.61 -0.31
CA GLY A 81 1.86 -5.30 0.49
C GLY A 81 1.23 -6.42 1.34
N THR A 82 1.39 -6.35 2.66
CA THR A 82 0.80 -7.33 3.60
C THR A 82 -0.66 -7.04 4.00
N ALA A 83 -1.27 -5.96 3.51
CA ALA A 83 -2.63 -5.50 3.82
C ALA A 83 -2.94 -5.31 5.32
N LYS A 84 -1.94 -5.35 6.21
CA LYS A 84 -2.10 -5.26 7.67
C LYS A 84 -2.85 -4.00 8.08
N LYS A 85 -2.47 -2.86 7.49
CA LYS A 85 -3.06 -1.54 7.78
C LYS A 85 -4.49 -1.45 7.24
N THR A 86 -4.71 -1.93 6.02
CA THR A 86 -6.01 -1.89 5.36
C THR A 86 -7.02 -2.83 6.00
N SER A 87 -6.57 -3.88 6.69
CA SER A 87 -7.45 -4.72 7.52
C SER A 87 -8.24 -3.92 8.57
N ILE A 88 -7.68 -2.84 9.11
CA ILE A 88 -8.35 -1.96 10.07
C ILE A 88 -9.51 -1.21 9.39
N LEU A 89 -9.26 -0.64 8.21
CA LEU A 89 -10.28 0.07 7.45
C LEU A 89 -11.37 -0.89 6.95
N LEU A 90 -11.00 -2.11 6.52
CA LEU A 90 -11.96 -3.13 6.10
C LEU A 90 -12.88 -3.54 7.26
N GLN A 91 -12.34 -3.72 8.47
CA GLN A 91 -13.13 -4.03 9.66
C GLN A 91 -14.11 -2.89 10.02
N ALA A 92 -13.63 -1.64 10.04
CA ALA A 92 -14.48 -0.47 10.28
C ALA A 92 -15.60 -0.36 9.23
N ALA A 93 -15.27 -0.63 7.96
CA ALA A 93 -16.21 -0.56 6.87
C ALA A 93 -17.28 -1.67 6.96
N LEU A 94 -16.87 -2.91 7.27
CA LEU A 94 -17.80 -4.03 7.50
C LEU A 94 -18.78 -3.72 8.63
N LYS A 95 -18.28 -3.15 9.74
CA LYS A 95 -19.08 -2.69 10.87
C LYS A 95 -20.07 -1.61 10.47
N TYR A 96 -19.63 -0.58 9.73
CA TYR A 96 -20.47 0.52 9.29
C TYR A 96 -21.60 0.07 8.35
N GLN A 97 -21.27 -0.77 7.37
CA GLN A 97 -22.22 -1.18 6.34
C GLN A 97 -23.14 -2.35 6.78
N GLY A 98 -22.71 -3.19 7.71
CA GLY A 98 -23.45 -4.38 8.14
C GLY A 98 -23.56 -5.47 7.05
N GLY A 99 -22.62 -5.49 6.10
CA GLY A 99 -22.64 -6.42 4.96
C GLY A 99 -21.33 -6.43 4.16
N PRO A 100 -21.21 -7.29 3.14
CA PRO A 100 -19.96 -7.52 2.43
C PRO A 100 -19.44 -6.27 1.69
N ILE A 101 -18.12 -6.11 1.66
CA ILE A 101 -17.43 -4.98 1.02
C ILE A 101 -16.60 -5.45 -0.15
N ASN A 102 -16.55 -4.60 -1.18
CA ASN A 102 -15.70 -4.83 -2.34
C ASN A 102 -14.31 -4.28 -2.05
N TYR A 103 -13.33 -5.17 -1.86
CA TYR A 103 -11.93 -4.82 -1.69
C TYR A 103 -11.13 -5.18 -2.95
N LEU A 104 -10.33 -4.25 -3.44
CA LEU A 104 -9.49 -4.42 -4.62
C LEU A 104 -8.03 -4.09 -4.26
N PRO A 105 -7.20 -5.10 -3.96
CA PRO A 105 -5.76 -4.92 -3.84
C PRO A 105 -5.14 -4.73 -5.22
N ILE A 106 -4.20 -3.78 -5.33
CA ILE A 106 -3.38 -3.55 -6.52
C ILE A 106 -1.94 -3.50 -6.05
N ASP A 107 -1.10 -4.43 -6.50
CA ASP A 107 0.32 -4.48 -6.17
C ASP A 107 1.13 -4.97 -7.37
N VAL A 108 2.41 -4.59 -7.39
CA VAL A 108 3.39 -5.08 -8.37
C VAL A 108 3.99 -6.42 -7.93
N SER A 109 3.97 -6.71 -6.63
CA SER A 109 4.38 -7.99 -6.06
C SER A 109 3.24 -8.99 -6.11
N SER A 110 3.47 -10.16 -6.72
CA SER A 110 2.45 -11.22 -6.80
C SER A 110 2.15 -11.88 -5.45
N ILE A 111 3.03 -11.74 -4.46
CA ILE A 111 2.81 -12.27 -3.10
C ILE A 111 1.86 -11.36 -2.30
N ALA A 112 1.68 -10.11 -2.73
CA ALA A 112 0.86 -9.10 -2.07
C ALA A 112 -0.60 -9.05 -2.58
N LEU A 113 -0.96 -9.89 -3.56
CA LEU A 113 -2.29 -10.02 -4.18
C LEU A 113 -3.00 -11.30 -3.72
#